data_AF-A0A520JRP5-F1
#
_entry.id   AF-A0A520JRP5-F1
#
_cell.length_a   1.000
_cell.length_b   1.000
_cell.length_c   1.000
_cell.angle_alpha   90.00
_cell.angle_beta   90.00
_cell.angle_gamma   90.00
#
_symmetry.space_group_name_H-M   'P 1'
#
loop_
_entity.id
_entity.type
_entity.pdbx_description
1 polymer ?
#
loop_
_entity_poly.entity_id
_entity_poly.type
_entity_poly.pdbx_seq_one_letter_code
_entity_poly.pdbx_strand_id
1 'polypeptide(L)'
;MPCRMNTNGTWSDGCIHDVSDKGLLVSTSNPPAIGTYVDIRRGTLVIIGRVVWTGGRRFGVRTQDAVSLAALLSEPVQTTRPASSDRRGPTRQETERTIARRADQNRHRASAFQFVCLTIIGLGIACCAAVYSYRTLAAPFGAVADTLEGAAT
;
A
#
# COMPACT_ATOMS: atom_id res chain seq x y z
N MET A 1 11.75 11.78 -9.79
CA MET A 1 11.81 12.86 -8.77
C MET A 1 13.18 12.85 -8.11
N PRO A 2 13.97 13.95 -8.17
CA PRO A 2 15.29 13.99 -7.56
C PRO A 2 15.21 13.94 -6.03
N CYS A 3 16.07 13.12 -5.43
CA CYS A 3 16.19 12.94 -3.98
C CYS A 3 17.66 12.79 -3.59
N ARG A 4 17.97 12.96 -2.30
CA ARG A 4 19.27 12.56 -1.75
C ARG A 4 19.10 11.29 -0.95
N MET A 5 20.05 10.38 -1.03
CA MET A 5 20.07 9.15 -0.24
C MET A 5 21.31 9.13 0.64
N ASN A 6 21.17 8.60 1.86
CA ASN A 6 22.25 8.30 2.77
C ASN A 6 22.37 6.79 2.89
N THR A 7 23.56 6.27 2.62
CA THR A 7 23.90 4.86 2.80
C THR A 7 25.08 4.79 3.77
N ASN A 8 24.87 4.26 4.97
CA ASN A 8 25.91 4.13 6.00
C ASN A 8 26.70 5.42 6.28
N GLY A 9 26.03 6.58 6.30
CA GLY A 9 26.65 7.89 6.54
C GLY A 9 27.18 8.59 5.28
N THR A 10 27.19 7.91 4.13
CA THR A 10 27.59 8.49 2.84
C THR A 10 26.38 9.01 2.09
N TRP A 11 26.37 10.32 1.81
CA TRP A 11 25.33 10.96 1.02
C TRP A 11 25.63 10.87 -0.48
N SER A 12 24.61 10.56 -1.26
CA SER A 12 24.65 10.54 -2.72
C SER A 12 23.32 10.95 -3.31
N ASP A 13 23.33 11.40 -4.56
CA ASP A 13 22.11 11.76 -5.27
C ASP A 13 21.41 10.54 -5.88
N GLY A 14 20.10 10.63 -5.99
CA GLY A 14 19.26 9.62 -6.61
C GLY A 14 17.98 10.19 -7.18
N CYS A 15 17.24 9.34 -7.87
CA CYS A 15 15.94 9.69 -8.44
C CYS A 15 14.92 8.62 -8.08
N ILE A 16 13.82 9.04 -7.44
CA ILE A 16 12.62 8.22 -7.22
C ILE A 16 11.85 8.15 -8.54
N HIS A 17 11.56 6.95 -9.01
CA HIS A 17 10.80 6.69 -10.24
C HIS A 17 9.36 6.29 -9.96
N ASP A 18 9.14 5.51 -8.91
CA ASP A 18 7.82 5.02 -8.52
C ASP A 18 7.70 4.96 -6.99
N VAL A 19 6.48 5.17 -6.51
CA VAL A 19 6.12 5.24 -5.09
C VAL A 19 4.85 4.42 -4.88
N SER A 20 4.94 3.45 -3.99
CA SER A 20 3.80 2.75 -3.42
C SER A 20 3.72 3.02 -1.92
N ASP A 21 2.60 2.63 -1.30
CA ASP A 21 2.43 2.71 0.15
C ASP A 21 3.59 2.07 0.92
N LYS A 22 4.19 1.02 0.37
CA LYS A 22 5.14 0.14 1.05
C LYS A 22 6.54 0.11 0.43
N GLY A 23 6.78 0.86 -0.63
CA GLY A 23 8.04 0.76 -1.34
C GLY A 23 8.27 1.82 -2.38
N LEU A 24 9.54 1.95 -2.76
CA LEU A 24 10.04 2.92 -3.71
C LEU A 24 10.89 2.24 -4.77
N LEU A 25 10.78 2.70 -6.01
CA LEU A 25 11.76 2.44 -7.05
C LEU A 25 12.70 3.64 -7.14
N VAL A 26 14.00 3.41 -6.93
CA VAL A 26 15.01 4.48 -6.93
C VAL A 26 16.13 4.13 -7.90
N SER A 27 16.72 5.15 -8.53
CA SER A 27 17.97 5.02 -9.27
C SER A 27 19.07 5.88 -8.72
N THR A 28 20.30 5.41 -8.82
CA THR A 28 21.51 6.15 -8.47
C THR A 28 22.69 5.64 -9.29
N SER A 29 23.83 6.33 -9.24
CA SER A 29 25.05 5.92 -9.96
C SER A 29 25.64 4.63 -9.38
N ASN A 30 25.62 4.47 -8.06
CA ASN A 30 26.15 3.31 -7.35
C ASN A 30 25.08 2.74 -6.41
N PRO A 31 24.23 1.79 -6.87
CA PRO A 31 23.13 1.29 -6.07
C PRO A 31 23.64 0.49 -4.86
N PRO A 32 23.02 0.66 -3.67
CA PRO A 32 23.41 -0.10 -2.49
C PRO A 32 23.13 -1.60 -2.66
N ALA A 33 23.86 -2.42 -1.91
CA ALA A 33 23.66 -3.86 -1.90
C ALA A 33 22.28 -4.23 -1.32
N ILE A 34 21.73 -5.38 -1.75
CA ILE A 34 20.49 -5.92 -1.21
C ILE A 34 20.62 -6.08 0.31
N GLY A 35 19.58 -5.68 1.03
CA GLY A 35 19.53 -5.72 2.49
C GLY A 35 20.06 -4.48 3.18
N THR A 36 20.71 -3.55 2.46
CA THR A 36 21.23 -2.29 3.02
C THR A 36 20.10 -1.37 3.43
N TYR A 37 20.27 -0.68 4.56
CA TYR A 37 19.37 0.38 4.99
C TYR A 37 19.76 1.71 4.36
N VAL A 38 18.77 2.43 3.86
CA VAL A 38 18.95 3.72 3.18
C VAL A 38 18.00 4.76 3.77
N ASP A 39 18.52 5.97 4.00
CA ASP A 39 17.68 7.13 4.33
C ASP A 39 17.53 7.97 3.08
N ILE A 40 16.31 8.06 2.54
CA ILE A 40 16.00 8.87 1.38
C ILE A 40 15.38 10.18 1.85
N ARG A 41 15.95 11.31 1.42
CA ARG A 41 15.49 12.65 1.73
C ARG A 41 14.98 13.36 0.49
N ARG A 42 13.79 13.96 0.63
CA ARG A 42 13.14 14.79 -0.37
C ARG A 42 12.49 15.97 0.35
N GLY A 43 13.06 17.17 0.22
CA GLY A 43 12.63 18.33 0.99
C GLY A 43 12.74 18.09 2.50
N THR A 44 11.64 18.27 3.23
CA THR A 44 11.56 17.94 4.67
C THR A 44 11.25 16.46 4.94
N LEU A 45 10.85 15.70 3.92
CA LEU A 45 10.50 14.30 4.07
C LEU A 45 11.75 13.43 4.17
N VAL A 46 11.77 12.58 5.19
CA VAL A 46 12.76 11.52 5.39
C VAL A 46 12.02 10.19 5.33
N ILE A 47 12.48 9.32 4.43
CA ILE A 47 11.94 7.98 4.22
C ILE A 47 13.05 6.99 4.53
N ILE A 48 12.82 6.10 5.49
CA ILE A 48 13.76 5.05 5.87
C ILE A 48 13.28 3.74 5.28
N GLY A 49 14.19 2.97 4.67
CA GLY A 49 13.84 1.68 4.10
C GLY A 49 15.03 0.77 3.88
N ARG A 50 14.72 -0.48 3.52
CA ARG A 50 15.69 -1.53 3.24
C ARG A 50 15.65 -1.89 1.76
N VAL A 51 16.81 -1.99 1.13
CA VAL A 51 16.92 -2.43 -0.26
C VAL A 51 16.50 -3.90 -0.35
N VAL A 52 15.53 -4.21 -1.21
CA VAL A 52 15.00 -5.58 -1.39
C VAL A 52 15.43 -6.23 -2.70
N TRP A 53 15.80 -5.43 -3.70
CA TRP A 53 16.40 -5.91 -4.93
C TRP A 53 17.23 -4.80 -5.57
N THR A 54 18.22 -5.16 -6.39
CA THR A 54 19.06 -4.23 -7.15
C THR A 54 19.25 -4.76 -8.57
N GLY A 55 19.31 -3.86 -9.55
CA GLY A 55 19.44 -4.19 -10.97
C GLY A 55 19.96 -3.00 -11.79
N GLY A 56 21.19 -3.11 -12.30
CA GLY A 56 21.83 -2.04 -13.06
C GLY A 56 22.02 -0.79 -12.20
N ARG A 57 21.33 0.31 -12.55
CA ARG A 57 21.34 1.57 -11.79
C ARG A 57 20.09 1.77 -10.92
N ARG A 58 19.20 0.78 -10.89
CA ARG A 58 17.91 0.85 -10.19
C ARG A 58 17.88 -0.15 -9.04
N PHE A 59 17.13 0.18 -8.00
CA PHE A 59 16.94 -0.69 -6.86
C PHE A 59 15.56 -0.43 -6.24
N GLY A 60 14.99 -1.50 -5.68
CA GLY A 60 13.74 -1.43 -4.94
C GLY A 60 14.02 -1.29 -3.45
N VAL A 61 13.29 -0.38 -2.82
CA VAL A 61 13.36 -0.15 -1.37
C VAL A 61 12.02 -0.50 -0.75
N ARG A 62 12.03 -1.35 0.27
CA ARG A 62 10.88 -1.57 1.16
C ARG A 62 10.95 -0.55 2.29
N THR A 63 9.94 0.30 2.38
CA THR A 63 9.89 1.37 3.39
C THR A 63 9.46 0.80 4.74
N GLN A 64 10.02 1.36 5.82
CA GLN A 64 9.60 1.02 7.18
C GLN A 64 8.18 1.54 7.45
N ASP A 65 7.92 2.79 7.04
CA ASP A 65 6.62 3.44 7.18
C ASP A 65 5.90 3.59 5.84
N ALA A 66 4.59 3.81 5.93
CA ALA A 66 3.77 4.14 4.77
C ALA A 66 4.23 5.45 4.11
N VAL A 67 4.37 5.45 2.79
CA VAL A 67 4.77 6.64 2.02
C VAL A 67 3.59 7.18 1.22
N SER A 68 3.19 8.42 1.53
CA SER A 68 2.15 9.13 0.78
C SER A 68 2.76 9.82 -0.45
N LEU A 69 2.31 9.40 -1.64
CA LEU A 69 2.68 10.05 -2.91
C LEU A 69 2.28 11.53 -2.93
N ALA A 70 1.11 11.86 -2.37
CA ALA A 70 0.63 13.23 -2.30
C ALA A 70 1.60 14.12 -1.49
N ALA A 71 2.11 13.61 -0.37
CA ALA A 71 3.10 14.32 0.44
C ALA A 71 4.42 14.53 -0.32
N LEU A 72 4.89 13.51 -1.06
CA LEU A 72 6.10 13.62 -1.88
C LEU A 72 5.98 14.66 -3.01
N LEU A 73 4.80 14.79 -3.60
CA LEU A 73 4.51 15.73 -4.68
C LEU A 73 4.31 17.16 -4.17
N SER A 74 3.68 17.34 -3.01
CA SER A 74 3.48 18.66 -2.40
C SER A 74 4.78 19.28 -1.86
N GLU A 75 5.83 18.47 -1.72
CA GLU A 75 7.06 18.90 -1.10
C GLU A 75 7.88 19.81 -2.05
N PRO A 76 8.15 21.07 -1.65
CA PRO A 76 8.90 21.98 -2.49
C PRO A 76 10.30 21.43 -2.76
N VAL A 77 10.76 21.53 -4.02
CA VAL A 77 12.15 21.26 -4.36
C VAL A 77 13.01 22.28 -3.62
N GLN A 78 13.64 21.87 -2.52
CA GLN A 78 14.60 22.73 -1.84
C GLN A 78 15.88 22.78 -2.68
N THR A 79 15.99 23.83 -3.49
CA THR A 79 17.18 24.17 -4.28
C THR A 79 18.33 24.67 -3.40
N THR A 80 18.02 25.15 -2.20
CA THR A 80 19.00 25.70 -1.26
C THR A 80 19.22 24.75 -0.10
N ARG A 81 20.48 24.38 0.16
CA ARG A 81 20.88 23.65 1.37
C ARG A 81 20.44 24.48 2.59
N PRO A 82 19.57 24.00 3.48
CA PRO A 82 19.36 24.70 4.74
C PRO A 82 20.72 24.79 5.43
N ALA A 83 21.13 26.02 5.77
CA ALA A 83 22.31 26.28 6.57
C ALA A 83 22.28 25.33 7.77
N SER A 84 23.41 24.73 8.11
CA SER A 84 23.47 23.69 9.15
C SER A 84 23.08 24.26 10.51
N SER A 85 21.79 24.33 10.80
CA SER A 85 21.28 24.50 12.14
C SER A 85 21.32 23.12 12.78
N ASP A 86 22.37 22.94 13.58
CA ASP A 86 22.45 22.09 14.76
C ASP A 86 22.02 20.61 14.63
N ARG A 87 22.94 19.71 14.98
CA ARG A 87 22.74 18.25 15.05
C ARG A 87 21.91 17.84 16.26
N ARG A 88 20.88 18.59 16.61
CA ARG A 88 19.92 18.20 17.63
C ARG A 88 18.74 17.56 16.90
N GLY A 89 18.75 16.23 16.87
CA GLY A 89 17.67 15.43 16.27
C GLY A 89 16.30 15.86 16.81
N PRO A 90 15.23 15.68 16.02
CA PRO A 90 13.90 16.09 16.42
C PRO A 90 13.54 15.45 17.76
N THR A 91 13.09 16.28 18.70
CA THR A 91 12.68 15.87 20.05
C THR A 91 11.63 14.76 19.93
N ARG A 92 11.70 13.74 20.80
CA ARG A 92 10.77 12.59 20.87
C ARG A 92 9.28 12.95 20.71
N GLN A 93 8.89 14.14 21.16
CA GLN A 93 7.55 14.71 21.00
C GLN A 93 7.09 14.94 19.55
N GLU A 94 8.01 15.30 18.66
CA GLU A 94 7.71 15.57 17.24
C GLU A 94 7.53 14.27 16.45
N THR A 95 8.28 13.22 16.84
CA THR A 95 8.12 11.85 16.37
C THR A 95 6.76 11.27 16.77
N GLU A 96 6.32 11.46 18.02
CA GLU A 96 5.02 10.96 18.49
C GLU A 96 3.84 11.64 17.77
N ARG A 97 3.92 12.95 17.51
CA ARG A 97 2.89 13.70 16.76
C ARG A 97 2.80 13.30 15.28
N THR A 98 3.92 12.92 14.66
CA THR A 98 3.93 12.40 13.29
C THR A 98 3.42 10.96 13.22
N ILE A 99 3.71 10.11 14.22
CA ILE A 99 3.17 8.74 14.32
C ILE A 99 1.63 8.78 14.44
N ALA A 100 1.08 9.63 15.31
CA ALA A 100 -0.37 9.75 15.49
C ALA A 100 -1.09 10.22 14.21
N ARG A 101 -0.58 11.26 13.54
CA ARG A 101 -1.18 11.78 12.29
C ARG A 101 -1.10 10.80 11.12
N ARG A 102 -0.11 9.92 11.07
CA ARG A 102 0.07 8.92 9.99
C ARG A 102 -0.75 7.65 10.21
N ALA A 103 -0.99 7.27 11.48
CA ALA A 103 -1.87 6.15 11.81
C ALA A 103 -3.32 6.41 11.40
N ASP A 104 -3.81 7.64 11.54
CA ASP A 104 -5.18 8.02 11.16
C ASP A 104 -5.45 7.90 9.66
N GLN A 105 -4.47 8.25 8.81
CA GLN A 105 -4.63 8.20 7.36
C GLN A 105 -4.73 6.76 6.82
N ASN A 106 -4.07 5.81 7.48
CA ASN A 106 -4.07 4.41 7.05
C ASN A 106 -5.31 3.62 7.52
N ARG A 107 -5.99 4.12 8.56
CA ARG A 107 -7.18 3.49 9.14
C ARG A 107 -8.37 3.49 8.18
N HIS A 108 -8.47 4.49 7.31
CA HIS A 108 -9.54 4.57 6.31
C HIS A 108 -9.39 3.59 5.13
N ARG A 109 -8.17 3.11 4.84
CA ARG A 109 -7.95 2.10 3.76
C ARG A 109 -7.96 0.67 4.28
N ALA A 110 -7.59 0.45 5.55
CA ALA A 110 -7.68 -0.87 6.18
C ALA A 110 -9.14 -1.33 6.37
N SER A 111 -10.06 -0.42 6.71
CA SER A 111 -11.49 -0.75 6.84
C SER A 111 -12.17 -1.05 5.50
N ALA A 112 -11.71 -0.45 4.39
CA ALA A 112 -12.28 -0.70 3.06
C ALA A 112 -12.12 -2.16 2.62
N PHE A 113 -11.00 -2.82 2.93
CA PHE A 113 -10.80 -4.24 2.63
C PHE A 113 -11.77 -5.15 3.39
N GLN A 114 -12.07 -4.82 4.65
CA GLN A 114 -13.00 -5.59 5.47
C GLN A 114 -14.42 -5.58 4.87
N PHE A 115 -14.87 -4.42 4.37
CA PHE A 115 -16.19 -4.32 3.73
C PHE A 115 -16.27 -5.10 2.43
N VAL A 116 -15.21 -5.12 1.62
CA VAL A 116 -15.15 -5.89 0.37
C VAL A 116 -15.19 -7.40 0.65
N CYS A 117 -14.41 -7.88 1.62
CA CYS A 117 -14.46 -9.30 2.00
C CYS A 117 -15.84 -9.72 2.50
N LEU A 118 -16.49 -8.91 3.35
CA LEU A 118 -17.83 -9.22 3.88
C LEU A 118 -18.89 -9.21 2.78
N THR A 119 -18.81 -8.30 1.81
CA THR A 119 -19.76 -8.28 0.67
C THR A 119 -19.60 -9.50 -0.23
N ILE A 120 -18.37 -9.93 -0.53
CA ILE A 120 -18.11 -11.13 -1.34
C ILE A 120 -18.66 -12.38 -0.62
N ILE A 121 -18.38 -12.53 0.68
CA ILE A 121 -18.85 -13.66 1.47
C ILE A 121 -20.38 -13.68 1.52
N GLY A 122 -21.01 -12.54 1.82
CA GLY A 122 -22.47 -12.42 1.87
C GLY A 122 -23.14 -12.76 0.53
N LEU A 123 -22.58 -12.25 -0.57
CA LEU A 123 -23.08 -12.54 -1.92
C LEU A 123 -22.94 -14.03 -2.26
N GLY A 124 -21.82 -14.66 -1.88
CA GLY A 124 -21.61 -16.09 -2.08
C GLY A 124 -22.63 -16.97 -1.34
N ILE A 125 -22.89 -16.64 -0.07
CA ILE A 125 -23.88 -17.36 0.75
C ILE A 125 -25.30 -17.19 0.17
N ALA A 126 -25.69 -15.97 -0.20
CA ALA A 126 -27.00 -15.71 -0.79
C ALA A 126 -27.20 -16.46 -2.11
N CYS A 127 -26.17 -16.48 -2.96
CA CYS A 127 -26.21 -17.20 -4.23
C CYS A 127 -26.35 -18.72 -4.01
N CYS A 128 -25.58 -19.30 -3.08
CA CYS A 128 -25.72 -20.72 -2.72
C CYS A 128 -27.12 -21.05 -2.20
N ALA A 129 -27.67 -20.22 -1.30
CA ALA A 129 -29.01 -20.42 -0.75
C ALA A 129 -30.09 -20.38 -1.84
N ALA A 130 -29.98 -19.46 -2.80
CA ALA A 130 -30.91 -19.35 -3.92
C ALA A 130 -30.87 -20.60 -4.82
N VAL A 131 -29.68 -21.09 -5.16
CA VAL A 131 -29.51 -22.31 -5.97
C VAL A 131 -30.08 -23.54 -5.24
N TYR A 132 -29.81 -23.66 -3.95
CA TYR A 132 -30.36 -24.76 -3.14
C TYR A 132 -31.89 -24.73 -3.11
N SER A 133 -32.47 -23.55 -2.87
CA SER A 133 -33.92 -23.35 -2.81
C SER A 133 -34.57 -23.67 -4.16
N TYR A 134 -33.97 -23.20 -5.26
CA TYR A 134 -34.48 -23.50 -6.60
C TYR A 134 -34.47 -25.01 -6.88
N ARG A 135 -33.39 -25.72 -6.53
CA ARG A 135 -33.29 -27.17 -6.73
C ARG A 135 -34.29 -27.96 -5.88
N THR A 136 -34.53 -27.55 -4.64
CA THR A 136 -35.48 -28.24 -3.76
C THR A 136 -36.93 -27.99 -4.16
N LEU A 137 -37.25 -26.81 -4.70
CA LEU A 137 -38.59 -26.46 -5.17
C LEU A 137 -38.89 -27.00 -6.58
N ALA A 138 -37.90 -27.05 -7.48
CA ALA A 138 -38.12 -27.51 -8.85
C ALA A 138 -38.52 -29.00 -8.95
N ALA A 139 -37.99 -29.86 -8.06
CA ALA A 139 -38.30 -31.28 -8.04
C ALA A 139 -39.79 -31.60 -7.75
N PRO A 140 -40.43 -31.06 -6.69
CA PRO A 140 -41.85 -31.31 -6.43
C PRO A 140 -42.77 -30.65 -7.44
N PHE A 141 -42.44 -29.47 -7.98
CA PHE A 141 -43.29 -28.83 -9.00
C PHE A 141 -43.28 -29.61 -10.33
N GLY A 142 -42.15 -30.22 -10.71
CA GLY A 142 -42.10 -31.11 -11.87
C GLY A 142 -42.99 -32.35 -11.68
N ALA A 143 -42.91 -32.99 -10.51
CA ALA A 143 -43.74 -34.16 -10.21
C ALA A 143 -45.25 -33.84 -10.23
N VAL A 144 -45.66 -32.67 -9.73
CA VAL A 144 -47.07 -32.25 -9.76
C VAL A 144 -47.52 -31.93 -11.20
N ALA A 145 -46.68 -31.29 -12.01
CA ALA A 145 -46.98 -31.00 -13.41
C ALA A 145 -47.22 -32.29 -14.21
N ASP A 146 -46.35 -33.30 -14.05
CA ASP A 146 -46.49 -34.61 -14.70
C ASP A 146 -47.80 -35.31 -14.32
N THR A 147 -48.22 -35.23 -13.05
CA THR A 147 -49.50 -35.83 -12.61
C THR A 147 -50.73 -35.11 -13.15
N LEU A 148 -50.66 -33.79 -13.34
CA LEU A 148 -51.76 -33.00 -13.91
C LEU A 148 -51.88 -33.22 -15.42
N GLU A 149 -50.76 -33.36 -16.12
CA GLU A 149 -50.72 -33.62 -17.56
C GLU A 149 -51.18 -35.06 -17.88
N GLY A 150 -50.76 -36.04 -17.08
CA GLY A 150 -51.22 -37.43 -17.19
C GLY A 150 -52.69 -37.67 -16.78
N ALA A 151 -53.31 -36.75 -16.02
CA ALA A 151 -54.73 -36.80 -15.69
C ALA A 151 -55.63 -36.12 -16.73
N ALA A 152 -55.05 -35.38 -17.68
CA ALA A 152 -55.76 -34.67 -18.75
C ALA A 152 -55.86 -35.47 -20.07
N THR A 153 -55.30 -36.69 -20.11
CA THR A 153 -55.41 -37.67 -21.21
C THR A 153 -56.32 -38.83 -20.83
#